data_AF-A0A7V2KR52-F1
#
_entry.id   AF-A0A7V2KR52-F1
#
_cell.length_a   1.000
_cell.length_b   1.000
_cell.length_c   1.000
_cell.angle_alpha   90.00
_cell.angle_beta   90.00
_cell.angle_gamma   90.00
#
_symmetry.space_group_name_H-M   'P 1'
#
loop_
_entity.id
_entity.type
_entity.pdbx_description
1 polymer ?
#
loop_
_entity_poly.entity_id
_entity_poly.type
_entity_poly.pdbx_seq_one_letter_code
_entity_poly.pdbx_strand_id
1 'polypeptide(L)'
;MAAKTLSVKELGKQYVKRMEKPILVYKKPFLVNWKDIFVRFPRYCHVLLIAPHHASPDYTDYSIQGADDFFAFANSIATVKYLRDTQATRANVEKEIKEFNPRLVVHYDHGSANAIYGESAVNTPQAVIDTANADKLNLRVMSTVSCLSASGLGPTAVSKGCSCYVGYNDLHWIITTTHMSFWNCADKVHKKLVLGYSTQTGFDAAIITYNANIAYYASIGDTFTAVHLQMDRDRLTLVGSETATTCPKRLEIIKPYYELVRSKKIPDLVWPPQVFELDKEIINVRQ
;
A
#
# COMPACT_ATOMS: atom_id res chain seq x y z
N MET A 1 -23.37 -3.57 30.33
CA MET A 1 -23.77 -2.42 29.49
C MET A 1 -22.76 -2.26 28.36
N ALA A 2 -23.16 -2.44 27.11
CA ALA A 2 -22.24 -2.27 25.97
C ALA A 2 -22.03 -0.76 25.71
N ALA A 3 -20.76 -0.33 25.67
CA ALA A 3 -20.43 1.06 25.36
C ALA A 3 -20.85 1.38 23.91
N LYS A 4 -21.66 2.40 23.73
CA LYS A 4 -22.15 2.82 22.41
C LYS A 4 -20.96 3.38 21.60
N THR A 5 -20.59 2.69 20.53
CA THR A 5 -19.51 3.14 19.64
C THR A 5 -19.95 4.42 18.91
N LEU A 6 -19.16 5.49 19.03
CA LEU A 6 -19.44 6.76 18.37
C LEU A 6 -19.22 6.63 16.86
N SER A 7 -20.09 7.25 16.07
CA SER A 7 -19.88 7.37 14.62
C SER A 7 -18.66 8.25 14.32
N VAL A 8 -18.04 8.07 13.15
CA VAL A 8 -16.90 8.88 12.67
C VAL A 8 -17.23 10.39 12.73
N LYS A 9 -18.46 10.76 12.40
CA LYS A 9 -18.97 12.13 12.47
C LYS A 9 -19.00 12.68 13.91
N GLU A 10 -19.36 11.85 14.89
CA GLU A 10 -19.39 12.23 16.31
C GLU A 10 -17.99 12.32 16.92
N LEU A 11 -17.08 11.42 16.55
CA LEU A 11 -15.67 11.50 16.91
C LEU A 11 -15.03 12.80 16.38
N GLY A 12 -15.33 13.16 15.13
CA GLY A 12 -14.89 14.42 14.53
C GLY A 12 -15.40 15.64 15.30
N LYS A 13 -16.70 15.66 15.67
CA LYS A 13 -17.30 16.75 16.46
C LYS A 13 -16.67 16.88 17.86
N GLN A 14 -16.42 15.78 18.56
CA GLN A 14 -15.80 15.82 19.89
C GLN A 14 -14.36 16.33 19.83
N TYR A 15 -13.60 15.93 18.80
CA TYR A 15 -12.25 16.41 18.58
C TYR A 15 -12.20 17.92 18.29
N VAL A 16 -13.07 18.42 17.42
CA VAL A 16 -13.19 19.86 17.13
C VAL A 16 -13.51 20.65 18.39
N LYS A 17 -14.45 20.17 19.23
CA LYS A 17 -14.79 20.83 20.49
C LYS A 17 -13.62 20.87 21.49
N ARG A 18 -12.75 19.86 21.49
CA ARG A 18 -11.49 19.88 22.28
C ARG A 18 -10.47 20.87 21.73
N MET A 19 -10.42 21.07 20.42
CA MET A 19 -9.54 22.04 19.75
C MET A 19 -10.03 23.48 19.90
N GLU A 20 -11.35 23.72 19.97
CA GLU A 20 -11.93 25.06 20.16
C GLU A 20 -11.68 25.61 21.58
N LYS A 21 -11.58 24.73 22.59
CA LYS A 21 -11.33 25.11 23.99
C LYS A 21 -10.02 25.90 24.21
N PRO A 22 -8.87 25.52 23.62
CA PRO A 22 -7.65 26.31 23.70
C PRO A 22 -7.61 27.52 22.75
N ILE A 23 -8.35 27.51 21.63
CA ILE A 23 -8.32 28.62 20.63
C ILE A 23 -8.95 29.91 21.19
N LEU A 24 -9.96 29.81 22.04
CA LEU A 24 -10.62 30.99 22.63
C LEU A 24 -9.80 31.70 23.74
N VAL A 25 -8.71 31.10 24.23
CA VAL A 25 -7.91 31.64 25.34
C VAL A 25 -6.62 32.33 24.85
N TYR A 26 -6.16 32.09 23.63
CA TYR A 26 -4.91 32.64 23.12
C TYR A 26 -5.13 33.64 21.97
N LYS A 27 -4.97 34.94 22.25
CA LYS A 27 -4.93 36.04 21.26
C LYS A 27 -3.64 36.08 20.41
N LYS A 28 -2.82 35.03 20.40
CA LYS A 28 -1.63 34.93 19.54
C LYS A 28 -1.88 33.89 18.44
N PRO A 29 -1.45 34.14 17.19
CA PRO A 29 -1.61 33.19 16.09
C PRO A 29 -0.95 31.87 16.48
N PHE A 30 -1.78 30.84 16.63
CA PHE A 30 -1.31 29.49 16.85
C PHE A 30 -0.82 28.97 15.50
N LEU A 31 0.50 28.97 15.30
CA LEU A 31 1.11 28.26 14.17
C LEU A 31 0.79 26.77 14.35
N VAL A 32 -0.28 26.32 13.69
CA VAL A 32 -0.62 24.92 13.60
C VAL A 32 0.46 24.25 12.77
N ASN A 33 1.39 23.56 13.43
CA ASN A 33 2.30 22.67 12.73
C ASN A 33 1.48 21.49 12.19
N TRP A 34 1.24 21.49 10.88
CA TRP A 34 0.45 20.45 10.22
C TRP A 34 1.00 19.05 10.41
N LYS A 35 2.32 18.90 10.60
CA LYS A 35 2.92 17.62 10.95
C LYS A 35 2.28 17.07 12.24
N ASP A 36 1.97 17.92 13.22
CA ASP A 36 1.35 17.52 14.48
C ASP A 36 -0.14 17.17 14.32
N ILE A 37 -0.86 17.80 13.38
CA ILE A 37 -2.24 17.39 13.05
C ILE A 37 -2.25 16.02 12.40
N PHE A 38 -1.39 15.77 11.43
CA PHE A 38 -1.33 14.47 10.74
C PHE A 38 -0.81 13.34 11.62
N VAL A 39 0.07 13.65 12.58
CA VAL A 39 0.52 12.69 13.61
C VAL A 39 -0.60 12.37 14.62
N ARG A 40 -1.56 13.27 14.83
CA ARG A 40 -2.66 13.11 15.82
C ARG A 40 -3.92 12.46 15.27
N PHE A 41 -4.10 12.34 13.95
CA PHE A 41 -5.16 11.50 13.41
C PHE A 41 -4.76 10.03 13.61
N PRO A 42 -5.64 9.18 14.17
CA PRO A 42 -5.37 7.76 14.25
C PRO A 42 -4.97 7.25 12.87
N ARG A 43 -3.85 6.52 12.78
CA ARG A 43 -3.47 5.84 11.56
C ARG A 43 -4.51 4.74 11.32
N TYR A 44 -5.55 5.04 10.54
CA TYR A 44 -6.71 4.16 10.34
C TYR A 44 -6.43 2.96 9.43
N CYS A 45 -5.25 2.91 8.82
CA CYS A 45 -4.86 1.82 7.95
C CYS A 45 -3.76 0.99 8.59
N HIS A 46 -4.02 -0.30 8.73
CA HIS A 46 -3.06 -1.30 9.19
C HIS A 46 -2.57 -2.09 7.97
N VAL A 47 -1.27 -2.01 7.73
CA VAL A 47 -0.58 -2.68 6.62
C VAL A 47 0.39 -3.69 7.20
N LEU A 48 0.30 -4.94 6.76
CA LEU A 48 1.35 -5.93 6.99
C LEU A 48 2.22 -5.98 5.74
N LEU A 49 3.49 -5.64 5.89
CA LEU A 49 4.50 -5.70 4.84
C LEU A 49 5.43 -6.88 5.13
N ILE A 50 5.56 -7.78 4.16
CA ILE A 50 6.37 -8.99 4.24
C ILE A 50 7.47 -8.88 3.18
N ALA A 51 8.74 -8.88 3.61
CA ALA A 51 9.89 -8.84 2.71
C ALA A 51 11.04 -9.69 3.29
N PRO A 52 11.05 -11.01 3.06
CA PRO A 52 12.22 -11.83 3.39
C PRO A 52 13.49 -11.36 2.65
N HIS A 53 14.66 -11.77 3.13
CA HIS A 53 15.92 -11.46 2.47
C HIS A 53 16.89 -12.63 2.60
N HIS A 54 16.99 -13.42 1.54
CA HIS A 54 17.86 -14.58 1.53
C HIS A 54 19.33 -14.23 1.29
N ALA A 55 20.24 -14.88 2.00
CA ALA A 55 21.68 -14.69 1.84
C ALA A 55 22.20 -15.38 0.57
N SER A 56 21.98 -14.76 -0.59
CA SER A 56 22.56 -15.14 -1.88
C SER A 56 22.38 -13.96 -2.83
N PRO A 57 23.30 -13.69 -3.79
CA PRO A 57 23.02 -12.71 -4.83
C PRO A 57 21.83 -13.20 -5.65
N ASP A 58 20.65 -12.70 -5.33
CA ASP A 58 19.38 -13.11 -5.89
C ASP A 58 18.45 -11.90 -5.98
N TYR A 59 17.35 -12.08 -6.70
CA TYR A 59 16.20 -11.19 -6.81
C TYR A 59 15.75 -10.55 -5.47
N THR A 60 16.02 -11.22 -4.34
CA THR A 60 15.74 -10.73 -2.99
C THR A 60 16.44 -9.42 -2.64
N ASP A 61 17.66 -9.18 -3.14
CA ASP A 61 18.42 -7.93 -2.92
C ASP A 61 17.72 -6.72 -3.54
N TYR A 62 17.04 -6.91 -4.67
CA TYR A 62 16.29 -5.83 -5.32
C TYR A 62 14.90 -5.69 -4.69
N SER A 63 14.30 -6.81 -4.27
CA SER A 63 12.97 -6.82 -3.62
C SER A 63 12.96 -6.08 -2.30
N ILE A 64 14.04 -6.20 -1.52
CA ILE A 64 14.15 -5.51 -0.24
C ILE A 64 14.18 -3.99 -0.42
N GLN A 65 14.78 -3.49 -1.50
CA GLN A 65 14.79 -2.07 -1.80
C GLN A 65 13.38 -1.55 -2.12
N GLY A 66 12.61 -2.27 -2.96
CA GLY A 66 11.21 -1.93 -3.22
C GLY A 66 10.35 -1.95 -1.95
N ALA A 67 10.57 -2.94 -1.08
CA ALA A 67 9.89 -3.02 0.21
C ALA A 67 10.26 -1.86 1.14
N ASP A 68 11.54 -1.50 1.25
CA ASP A 68 12.03 -0.41 2.08
C ASP A 68 11.50 0.96 1.59
N ASP A 69 11.44 1.19 0.27
CA ASP A 69 10.84 2.37 -0.34
C ASP A 69 9.33 2.47 -0.05
N PHE A 70 8.61 1.36 -0.20
CA PHE A 70 7.19 1.31 0.16
C PHE A 70 6.97 1.51 1.66
N PHE A 71 7.81 0.93 2.53
CA PHE A 71 7.74 1.13 3.97
C PHE A 71 7.92 2.61 4.32
N ALA A 72 8.94 3.28 3.77
CA ALA A 72 9.18 4.70 3.98
C ALA A 72 7.96 5.55 3.59
N PHE A 73 7.36 5.25 2.43
CA PHE A 73 6.11 5.89 2.00
C PHE A 73 4.94 5.59 2.95
N ALA A 74 4.62 4.31 3.17
CA ALA A 74 3.42 3.88 3.88
C ALA A 74 3.47 4.23 5.37
N ASN A 75 4.62 4.11 6.04
CA ASN A 75 4.77 4.41 7.46
C ASN A 75 4.57 5.90 7.80
N SER A 76 4.65 6.78 6.80
CA SER A 76 4.32 8.20 6.96
C SER A 76 2.81 8.47 7.08
N ILE A 77 1.96 7.52 6.65
CA ILE A 77 0.49 7.70 6.54
C ILE A 77 -0.36 6.55 7.08
N ALA A 78 0.24 5.40 7.39
CA ALA A 78 -0.39 4.20 7.90
C ALA A 78 0.41 3.60 9.07
N THR A 79 -0.21 2.68 9.82
CA THR A 79 0.50 1.83 10.77
C THR A 79 0.98 0.61 10.00
N VAL A 80 2.30 0.42 9.91
CA VAL A 80 2.89 -0.67 9.15
C VAL A 80 3.57 -1.63 10.12
N LYS A 81 3.22 -2.91 10.04
CA LYS A 81 4.01 -4.01 10.59
C LYS A 81 4.91 -4.54 9.50
N TYR A 82 6.20 -4.35 9.65
CA TYR A 82 7.19 -4.75 8.66
C TYR A 82 7.92 -6.01 9.14
N LEU A 83 7.60 -7.15 8.54
CA LEU A 83 8.31 -8.41 8.74
C LEU A 83 9.38 -8.54 7.66
N ARG A 84 10.60 -8.17 8.01
CA ARG A 84 11.77 -8.11 7.13
C ARG A 84 12.75 -9.23 7.46
N ASP A 85 13.50 -9.72 6.47
CA ASP A 85 14.54 -10.75 6.65
C ASP A 85 13.97 -12.00 7.36
N THR A 86 14.75 -12.59 8.27
CA THR A 86 14.36 -13.70 9.17
C THR A 86 13.10 -13.46 10.02
N GLN A 87 12.53 -12.25 10.04
CA GLN A 87 11.24 -12.02 10.69
C GLN A 87 10.05 -12.44 9.83
N ALA A 88 10.22 -12.55 8.51
CA ALA A 88 9.20 -12.98 7.55
C ALA A 88 8.93 -14.49 7.62
N THR A 89 8.76 -15.04 8.82
CA THR A 89 8.41 -16.44 9.04
C THR A 89 6.91 -16.65 8.94
N ARG A 90 6.47 -17.90 8.65
CA ARG A 90 5.04 -18.25 8.68
C ARG A 90 4.41 -17.91 10.03
N ALA A 91 5.09 -18.27 11.13
CA ALA A 91 4.57 -18.03 12.48
C ALA A 91 4.32 -16.54 12.74
N ASN A 92 5.26 -15.67 12.35
CA ASN A 92 5.10 -14.22 12.53
C ASN A 92 4.03 -13.63 11.60
N VAL A 93 3.99 -14.06 10.34
CA VAL A 93 2.97 -13.61 9.38
C VAL A 93 1.57 -13.96 9.87
N GLU A 94 1.35 -15.20 10.29
CA GLU A 94 0.05 -15.63 10.82
C GLU A 94 -0.31 -14.94 12.13
N LYS A 95 0.67 -14.71 13.01
CA LYS A 95 0.50 -13.96 14.26
C LYS A 95 0.05 -12.53 13.97
N GLU A 96 0.75 -11.80 13.11
CA GLU A 96 0.42 -10.40 12.80
C GLU A 96 -0.92 -10.31 12.04
N ILE A 97 -1.24 -11.25 11.14
CA ILE A 97 -2.58 -11.29 10.52
C ILE A 97 -3.68 -11.37 11.58
N LYS A 98 -3.48 -12.15 12.64
CA LYS A 98 -4.45 -12.36 13.73
C LYS A 98 -4.49 -11.17 14.70
N GLU A 99 -3.34 -10.73 15.20
CA GLU A 99 -3.23 -9.76 16.29
C GLU A 99 -3.28 -8.31 15.80
N PHE A 100 -2.57 -8.01 14.69
CA PHE A 100 -2.54 -6.68 14.11
C PHE A 100 -3.74 -6.41 13.20
N ASN A 101 -4.37 -7.48 12.70
CA ASN A 101 -5.56 -7.46 11.85
C ASN A 101 -5.44 -6.46 10.66
N PRO A 102 -4.39 -6.61 9.83
CA PRO A 102 -4.16 -5.73 8.69
C PRO A 102 -5.28 -5.89 7.66
N ARG A 103 -5.69 -4.80 7.02
CA ARG A 103 -6.64 -4.84 5.90
C ARG A 103 -5.93 -4.92 4.54
N LEU A 104 -4.69 -4.45 4.49
CA LEU A 104 -3.76 -4.62 3.37
C LEU A 104 -2.60 -5.51 3.81
N VAL A 105 -2.37 -6.58 3.07
CA VAL A 105 -1.14 -7.38 3.15
C VAL A 105 -0.34 -7.12 1.88
N VAL A 106 0.91 -6.70 2.04
CA VAL A 106 1.86 -6.44 0.96
C VAL A 106 3.01 -7.41 1.06
N HIS A 107 3.45 -7.94 -0.07
CA HIS A 107 4.57 -8.86 -0.12
C HIS A 107 5.52 -8.54 -1.28
N TYR A 108 6.82 -8.61 -0.99
CA TYR A 108 7.91 -8.45 -1.94
C TYR A 108 8.85 -9.63 -1.78
N ASP A 109 8.71 -10.65 -2.62
CA ASP A 109 9.73 -11.68 -2.87
C ASP A 109 9.19 -12.71 -3.88
N HIS A 110 9.92 -13.81 -4.05
CA HIS A 110 9.52 -15.03 -4.72
C HIS A 110 8.08 -15.47 -4.43
N GLY A 111 7.50 -16.09 -5.45
CA GLY A 111 6.22 -16.76 -5.39
C GLY A 111 6.20 -17.99 -6.29
N SER A 112 5.19 -18.79 -6.09
CA SER A 112 4.79 -19.87 -6.99
C SER A 112 3.28 -19.81 -7.19
N ALA A 113 2.77 -20.67 -8.06
CA ALA A 113 1.33 -20.82 -8.26
C ALA A 113 0.57 -21.14 -6.95
N ASN A 114 1.25 -21.67 -5.92
CA ASN A 114 0.58 -22.12 -4.69
C ASN A 114 1.05 -21.38 -3.43
N ALA A 115 2.02 -20.47 -3.51
CA ALA A 115 2.60 -19.83 -2.33
C ALA A 115 3.26 -18.47 -2.62
N ILE A 116 3.33 -17.63 -1.60
CA ILE A 116 4.35 -16.58 -1.46
C ILE A 116 5.34 -17.01 -0.37
N TYR A 117 6.62 -16.73 -0.60
CA TYR A 117 7.69 -17.21 0.26
C TYR A 117 8.16 -16.12 1.21
N GLY A 118 8.37 -16.51 2.46
CA GLY A 118 9.16 -15.74 3.41
C GLY A 118 10.43 -16.50 3.73
N GLU A 119 10.95 -16.27 4.92
CA GLU A 119 12.23 -16.82 5.37
C GLU A 119 12.06 -17.71 6.60
N SER A 120 12.77 -18.83 6.61
CA SER A 120 12.87 -19.70 7.77
C SER A 120 13.91 -19.17 8.78
N ALA A 121 13.91 -19.69 10.01
CA ALA A 121 14.90 -19.33 11.02
C ALA A 121 16.36 -19.67 10.63
N VAL A 122 16.56 -20.49 9.58
CA VAL A 122 17.87 -20.90 9.06
C VAL A 122 18.17 -20.30 7.68
N ASN A 123 17.50 -19.20 7.33
CA ASN A 123 17.66 -18.48 6.07
C ASN A 123 17.42 -19.37 4.82
N THR A 124 16.31 -20.09 4.84
CA THR A 124 15.82 -20.83 3.66
C THR A 124 14.43 -20.34 3.26
N PRO A 125 14.11 -20.28 1.95
CA PRO A 125 12.77 -19.93 1.50
C PRO A 125 11.71 -20.86 2.09
N GLN A 126 10.68 -20.28 2.70
CA GLN A 126 9.56 -21.03 3.28
C GLN A 126 8.24 -20.36 2.93
N ALA A 127 7.25 -21.11 2.47
CA ALA A 127 5.93 -20.56 2.19
C ALA A 127 5.32 -19.93 3.46
N VAL A 128 4.97 -18.64 3.40
CA VAL A 128 4.33 -17.94 4.52
C VAL A 128 2.82 -17.87 4.37
N ILE A 129 2.35 -17.67 3.14
CA ILE A 129 0.95 -17.88 2.75
C ILE A 129 0.95 -18.83 1.55
N ASP A 130 0.17 -19.88 1.65
CA ASP A 130 -0.03 -20.88 0.61
C ASP A 130 -1.51 -21.28 0.49
N THR A 131 -1.81 -22.17 -0.43
CA THR A 131 -3.19 -22.66 -0.62
C THR A 131 -3.78 -23.32 0.62
N ALA A 132 -2.97 -23.84 1.55
CA ALA A 132 -3.45 -24.49 2.77
C ALA A 132 -3.92 -23.46 3.81
N ASN A 133 -3.27 -22.29 3.91
CA ASN A 133 -3.61 -21.25 4.88
C ASN A 133 -4.15 -19.93 4.26
N ALA A 134 -4.50 -19.93 2.97
CA ALA A 134 -5.01 -18.75 2.26
C ALA A 134 -6.30 -18.13 2.85
N ASP A 135 -7.07 -18.87 3.67
CA ASP A 135 -8.22 -18.35 4.42
C ASP A 135 -7.84 -17.26 5.43
N LYS A 136 -6.56 -17.18 5.83
CA LYS A 136 -6.03 -16.09 6.65
C LYS A 136 -6.14 -14.72 5.97
N LEU A 137 -6.28 -14.70 4.64
CA LEU A 137 -6.53 -13.49 3.86
C LEU A 137 -8.01 -13.07 3.81
N ASN A 138 -8.91 -13.77 4.50
CA ASN A 138 -10.35 -13.44 4.52
C ASN A 138 -10.60 -11.97 4.90
N LEU A 139 -11.44 -11.28 4.12
CA LEU A 139 -11.79 -9.85 4.21
C LEU A 139 -10.61 -8.87 4.08
N ARG A 140 -9.47 -9.33 3.54
CA ARG A 140 -8.27 -8.52 3.31
C ARG A 140 -8.01 -8.36 1.82
N VAL A 141 -7.26 -7.31 1.47
CA VAL A 141 -6.66 -7.19 0.14
C VAL A 141 -5.20 -7.65 0.24
N MET A 142 -4.81 -8.54 -0.67
CA MET A 142 -3.43 -8.93 -0.88
C MET A 142 -2.90 -8.22 -2.12
N SER A 143 -1.72 -7.61 -2.01
CA SER A 143 -0.98 -7.13 -3.18
C SER A 143 0.47 -7.58 -3.08
N THR A 144 0.96 -8.24 -4.11
CA THR A 144 2.26 -8.90 -4.07
C THR A 144 3.05 -8.67 -5.33
N VAL A 145 4.37 -8.57 -5.17
CA VAL A 145 5.32 -8.65 -6.28
C VAL A 145 5.99 -10.00 -6.21
N SER A 146 5.29 -11.01 -6.75
CA SER A 146 5.68 -12.41 -6.67
C SER A 146 5.22 -13.20 -7.90
N CYS A 147 6.17 -13.90 -8.52
CA CYS A 147 5.95 -14.78 -9.66
C CYS A 147 4.81 -15.77 -9.45
N LEU A 148 4.00 -16.00 -10.48
CA LEU A 148 2.95 -17.04 -10.57
C LEU A 148 1.84 -17.01 -9.51
N SER A 149 1.97 -16.21 -8.45
CA SER A 149 1.08 -16.20 -7.31
C SER A 149 -0.39 -15.92 -7.67
N ALA A 150 -0.63 -15.08 -8.68
CA ALA A 150 -1.98 -14.77 -9.14
C ALA A 150 -2.58 -15.86 -10.06
N SER A 151 -1.81 -16.86 -10.50
CA SER A 151 -2.33 -17.95 -11.34
C SER A 151 -3.02 -19.07 -10.53
N GLY A 152 -2.67 -19.25 -9.25
CA GLY A 152 -3.28 -20.27 -8.38
C GLY A 152 -3.62 -19.77 -6.97
N LEU A 153 -2.66 -19.21 -6.24
CA LEU A 153 -2.85 -18.74 -4.87
C LEU A 153 -3.87 -17.60 -4.83
N GLY A 154 -3.83 -16.66 -5.78
CA GLY A 154 -4.77 -15.55 -5.89
C GLY A 154 -6.24 -16.01 -5.96
N PRO A 155 -6.64 -16.80 -6.99
CA PRO A 155 -7.98 -17.38 -7.08
C PRO A 155 -8.36 -18.20 -5.83
N THR A 156 -7.42 -18.96 -5.27
CA THR A 156 -7.66 -19.75 -4.05
C THR A 156 -7.92 -18.87 -2.82
N ALA A 157 -7.18 -17.77 -2.66
CA ALA A 157 -7.39 -16.83 -1.56
C ALA A 157 -8.74 -16.13 -1.70
N VAL A 158 -9.11 -15.71 -2.91
CA VAL A 158 -10.40 -15.06 -3.18
C VAL A 158 -11.56 -16.01 -2.91
N SER A 159 -11.48 -17.27 -3.34
CA SER A 159 -12.52 -18.27 -3.03
C SER A 159 -12.65 -18.58 -1.52
N LYS A 160 -11.59 -18.32 -0.75
CA LYS A 160 -11.56 -18.40 0.72
C LYS A 160 -11.87 -17.07 1.44
N GLY A 161 -12.38 -16.08 0.71
CA GLY A 161 -12.88 -14.83 1.28
C GLY A 161 -11.91 -13.64 1.23
N CYS A 162 -10.73 -13.77 0.62
CA CYS A 162 -9.90 -12.60 0.30
C CYS A 162 -10.69 -11.64 -0.58
N SER A 163 -10.73 -10.36 -0.21
CA SER A 163 -11.54 -9.37 -0.93
C SER A 163 -11.00 -9.13 -2.34
N CYS A 164 -9.68 -9.11 -2.48
CA CYS A 164 -8.99 -8.95 -3.76
C CYS A 164 -7.54 -9.41 -3.61
N TYR A 165 -6.98 -9.96 -4.68
CA TYR A 165 -5.59 -10.35 -4.80
C TYR A 165 -5.00 -9.69 -6.05
N VAL A 166 -3.90 -8.96 -5.89
CA VAL A 166 -3.14 -8.40 -7.01
C VAL A 166 -1.74 -8.99 -6.99
N GLY A 167 -1.31 -9.58 -8.10
CA GLY A 167 0.00 -10.22 -8.23
C GLY A 167 0.31 -10.57 -9.68
N TYR A 168 1.25 -11.48 -9.93
CA TYR A 168 1.61 -11.88 -11.29
C TYR A 168 1.13 -13.30 -11.58
N ASN A 169 0.53 -13.52 -12.75
CA ASN A 169 0.02 -14.83 -13.18
C ASN A 169 1.07 -15.70 -13.90
N ASP A 170 2.29 -15.18 -14.07
CA ASP A 170 3.44 -15.84 -14.67
C ASP A 170 4.71 -15.30 -14.01
N LEU A 171 5.90 -15.73 -14.45
CA LEU A 171 7.17 -15.19 -14.03
C LEU A 171 7.27 -13.70 -14.37
N HIS A 172 7.63 -12.86 -13.42
CA HIS A 172 8.02 -11.48 -13.72
C HIS A 172 9.53 -11.34 -13.54
N TRP A 173 10.11 -10.30 -14.12
CA TRP A 173 11.57 -10.14 -14.18
C TRP A 173 11.97 -8.77 -13.65
N ILE A 174 13.19 -8.68 -13.14
CA ILE A 174 13.80 -7.40 -12.79
C ILE A 174 15.09 -7.29 -13.58
N ILE A 175 15.18 -6.26 -14.41
CA ILE A 175 16.42 -5.89 -15.06
C ILE A 175 17.26 -5.11 -14.05
N THR A 176 18.37 -5.69 -13.62
CA THR A 176 19.16 -5.17 -12.48
C THR A 176 19.69 -3.75 -12.70
N THR A 177 19.98 -3.35 -13.94
CA THR A 177 20.44 -1.98 -14.27
C THR A 177 19.32 -0.94 -14.29
N THR A 178 18.06 -1.36 -14.40
CA THR A 178 16.88 -0.49 -14.53
C THR A 178 15.75 -0.87 -13.56
N HIS A 179 16.09 -1.60 -12.48
CA HIS A 179 15.13 -2.17 -11.52
C HIS A 179 14.20 -1.12 -10.89
N MET A 180 14.70 0.11 -10.70
CA MET A 180 13.88 1.22 -10.19
C MET A 180 12.65 1.51 -11.06
N SER A 181 12.73 1.28 -12.37
CA SER A 181 11.61 1.46 -13.28
C SER A 181 10.54 0.39 -13.10
N PHE A 182 10.95 -0.85 -12.80
CA PHE A 182 10.02 -1.90 -12.40
C PHE A 182 9.33 -1.55 -11.08
N TRP A 183 10.09 -1.15 -10.05
CA TRP A 183 9.52 -0.76 -8.74
C TRP A 183 8.58 0.44 -8.84
N ASN A 184 8.92 1.44 -9.66
CA ASN A 184 8.04 2.57 -9.92
C ASN A 184 6.68 2.13 -10.51
N CYS A 185 6.63 1.02 -11.26
CA CYS A 185 5.40 0.46 -11.79
C CYS A 185 4.67 -0.42 -10.76
N ALA A 186 5.33 -1.45 -10.26
CA ALA A 186 4.74 -2.48 -9.40
C ALA A 186 4.20 -1.88 -8.07
N ASP A 187 4.91 -0.92 -7.49
CA ASP A 187 4.50 -0.26 -6.24
C ASP A 187 3.22 0.57 -6.36
N LYS A 188 2.79 0.94 -7.58
CA LYS A 188 1.63 1.83 -7.74
C LYS A 188 0.38 1.21 -7.14
N VAL A 189 0.21 -0.11 -7.26
CA VAL A 189 -0.90 -0.82 -6.61
C VAL A 189 -0.83 -0.61 -5.09
N HIS A 190 0.32 -0.91 -4.48
CA HIS A 190 0.53 -0.79 -3.03
C HIS A 190 0.27 0.64 -2.55
N LYS A 191 0.88 1.62 -3.22
CA LYS A 191 0.79 3.04 -2.86
C LYS A 191 -0.64 3.55 -2.96
N LYS A 192 -1.38 3.18 -4.00
CA LYS A 192 -2.81 3.57 -4.16
C LYS A 192 -3.71 2.92 -3.11
N LEU A 193 -3.49 1.65 -2.77
CA LEU A 193 -4.24 0.98 -1.72
C LEU A 193 -4.03 1.64 -0.35
N VAL A 194 -2.78 1.96 0.02
CA VAL A 194 -2.48 2.69 1.27
C VAL A 194 -3.13 4.08 1.32
N LEU A 195 -3.31 4.73 0.17
CA LEU A 195 -4.04 6.00 0.07
C LEU A 195 -5.57 5.85 0.14
N GLY A 196 -6.09 4.63 0.19
CA GLY A 196 -7.52 4.33 0.28
C GLY A 196 -8.25 4.30 -1.07
N TYR A 197 -7.51 4.24 -2.17
CA TYR A 197 -8.11 4.02 -3.49
C TYR A 197 -8.62 2.58 -3.64
N SER A 198 -9.47 2.34 -4.64
CA SER A 198 -9.92 1.00 -4.98
C SER A 198 -8.80 0.16 -5.58
N THR A 199 -8.93 -1.15 -5.49
CA THR A 199 -8.03 -2.12 -6.14
C THR A 199 -7.92 -1.88 -7.65
N GLN A 200 -9.03 -1.62 -8.36
CA GLN A 200 -8.98 -1.29 -9.78
C GLN A 200 -8.19 0.00 -10.05
N THR A 201 -8.42 1.04 -9.26
CA THR A 201 -7.64 2.29 -9.39
C THR A 201 -6.15 2.08 -9.14
N GLY A 202 -5.79 1.20 -8.21
CA GLY A 202 -4.39 0.81 -7.98
C GLY A 202 -3.79 0.05 -9.16
N PHE A 203 -4.54 -0.92 -9.69
CA PHE A 203 -4.15 -1.70 -10.86
C PHE A 203 -3.97 -0.83 -12.11
N ASP A 204 -4.95 0.01 -12.44
CA ASP A 204 -4.90 0.94 -13.57
C ASP A 204 -3.69 1.89 -13.47
N ALA A 205 -3.40 2.38 -12.26
CA ALA A 205 -2.24 3.24 -12.03
C ALA A 205 -0.91 2.53 -12.31
N ALA A 206 -0.81 1.23 -11.98
CA ALA A 206 0.35 0.43 -12.34
C ALA A 206 0.44 0.25 -13.86
N ILE A 207 -0.65 -0.09 -14.56
CA ILE A 207 -0.69 -0.24 -16.02
C ILE A 207 -0.28 1.05 -16.74
N ILE A 208 -0.81 2.20 -16.31
CA ILE A 208 -0.42 3.52 -16.87
C ILE A 208 1.08 3.75 -16.69
N THR A 209 1.61 3.44 -15.50
CA THR A 209 3.03 3.66 -15.19
C THR A 209 3.92 2.70 -15.99
N TYR A 210 3.52 1.44 -16.17
CA TYR A 210 4.18 0.50 -17.07
C TYR A 210 4.23 1.04 -18.49
N ASN A 211 3.09 1.46 -19.05
CA ASN A 211 3.02 1.98 -20.42
C ASN A 211 3.93 3.21 -20.62
N ALA A 212 3.98 4.11 -19.64
CA ALA A 212 4.87 5.26 -19.68
C ALA A 212 6.35 4.87 -19.68
N ASN A 213 6.76 3.93 -18.82
CA ASN A 213 8.15 3.46 -18.78
C ASN A 213 8.53 2.67 -20.04
N ILE A 214 7.64 1.79 -20.54
CA ILE A 214 7.84 1.04 -21.80
C ILE A 214 8.08 2.02 -22.95
N ALA A 215 7.23 3.05 -23.09
CA ALA A 215 7.38 4.07 -24.13
C ALA A 215 8.70 4.84 -23.99
N TYR A 216 9.09 5.22 -22.76
CA TYR A 216 10.35 5.90 -22.48
C TYR A 216 11.56 5.05 -22.91
N TYR A 217 11.67 3.81 -22.41
CA TYR A 217 12.82 2.95 -22.73
C TYR A 217 12.89 2.59 -24.21
N ALA A 218 11.74 2.37 -24.87
CA ALA A 218 11.69 2.20 -26.32
C ALA A 218 12.21 3.44 -27.08
N SER A 219 11.87 4.66 -26.61
CA SER A 219 12.27 5.90 -27.27
C SER A 219 13.78 6.19 -27.23
N ILE A 220 14.49 5.68 -26.22
CA ILE A 220 15.94 5.83 -26.09
C ILE A 220 16.71 4.61 -26.63
N GLY A 221 16.03 3.66 -27.27
CA GLY A 221 16.64 2.47 -27.86
C GLY A 221 16.96 1.34 -26.88
N ASP A 222 16.58 1.45 -25.61
CA ASP A 222 16.69 0.34 -24.64
C ASP A 222 15.49 -0.60 -24.78
N THR A 223 15.48 -1.34 -25.87
CA THR A 223 14.41 -2.30 -26.19
C THR A 223 14.37 -3.46 -25.20
N PHE A 224 15.50 -3.79 -24.57
CA PHE A 224 15.59 -4.90 -23.62
C PHE A 224 14.78 -4.60 -22.35
N THR A 225 14.99 -3.43 -21.74
CA THR A 225 14.18 -2.99 -20.59
C THR A 225 12.71 -2.85 -20.99
N ALA A 226 12.42 -2.25 -22.15
CA ALA A 226 11.05 -2.04 -22.60
C ALA A 226 10.26 -3.36 -22.76
N VAL A 227 10.87 -4.39 -23.35
CA VAL A 227 10.23 -5.72 -23.52
C VAL A 227 9.97 -6.39 -22.18
N HIS A 228 10.89 -6.33 -21.23
CA HIS A 228 10.68 -6.96 -19.91
C HIS A 228 9.59 -6.25 -19.10
N LEU A 229 9.57 -4.91 -19.11
CA LEU A 229 8.47 -4.16 -18.50
C LEU A 229 7.13 -4.46 -19.16
N GLN A 230 7.09 -4.67 -20.48
CA GLN A 230 5.89 -5.10 -21.17
C GLN A 230 5.44 -6.49 -20.70
N MET A 231 6.37 -7.44 -20.60
CA MET A 231 6.06 -8.79 -20.10
C MET A 231 5.53 -8.73 -18.67
N ASP A 232 6.14 -7.95 -17.78
CA ASP A 232 5.68 -7.81 -16.39
C ASP A 232 4.29 -7.17 -16.34
N ARG A 233 4.05 -6.10 -17.11
CA ARG A 233 2.73 -5.46 -17.23
C ARG A 233 1.65 -6.46 -17.63
N ASP A 234 1.92 -7.25 -18.68
CA ASP A 234 0.94 -8.19 -19.24
C ASP A 234 0.65 -9.37 -18.31
N ARG A 235 1.52 -9.59 -17.32
CA ARG A 235 1.38 -10.64 -16.30
C ARG A 235 0.77 -10.13 -15.00
N LEU A 236 0.79 -8.82 -14.75
CA LEU A 236 0.13 -8.24 -13.59
C LEU A 236 -1.37 -8.51 -13.67
N THR A 237 -1.92 -9.14 -12.64
CA THR A 237 -3.29 -9.67 -12.61
C THR A 237 -4.00 -9.22 -11.35
N LEU A 238 -5.24 -8.77 -11.51
CA LEU A 238 -6.18 -8.51 -10.42
C LEU A 238 -7.23 -9.62 -10.39
N VAL A 239 -7.42 -10.22 -9.20
CA VAL A 239 -8.40 -11.28 -8.95
C VAL A 239 -9.31 -10.86 -7.79
N GLY A 240 -10.63 -10.97 -7.96
CA GLY A 240 -11.61 -10.64 -6.92
C GLY A 240 -12.25 -9.28 -7.11
N SER A 241 -12.51 -8.55 -6.02
CA SER A 241 -13.24 -7.30 -6.07
C SER A 241 -12.39 -6.15 -6.58
N GLU A 242 -12.82 -5.53 -7.68
CA GLU A 242 -12.28 -4.30 -8.27
C GLU A 242 -12.54 -3.03 -7.42
N THR A 243 -13.51 -3.10 -6.50
CA THR A 243 -13.93 -1.98 -5.66
C THR A 243 -13.43 -2.07 -4.23
N ALA A 244 -12.68 -3.12 -3.88
CA ALA A 244 -12.16 -3.28 -2.54
C ALA A 244 -11.22 -2.12 -2.17
N THR A 245 -11.30 -1.69 -0.91
CA THR A 245 -10.45 -0.64 -0.34
C THR A 245 -9.86 -1.11 0.97
N THR A 246 -8.65 -0.65 1.27
CA THR A 246 -7.90 -1.05 2.47
C THR A 246 -7.84 0.00 3.55
N CYS A 247 -7.98 1.26 3.15
CA CYS A 247 -7.99 2.40 4.04
C CYS A 247 -9.19 3.29 3.69
N PRO A 248 -9.79 4.00 4.66
CA PRO A 248 -10.73 5.06 4.33
C PRO A 248 -10.02 6.11 3.47
N LYS A 249 -10.68 6.67 2.46
CA LYS A 249 -10.08 7.72 1.63
C LYS A 249 -9.68 8.90 2.52
N ARG A 250 -8.39 9.21 2.57
CA ARG A 250 -7.85 10.24 3.47
C ARG A 250 -8.51 11.61 3.25
N LEU A 251 -8.84 11.93 2.00
CA LEU A 251 -9.61 13.11 1.62
C LEU A 251 -10.99 13.15 2.27
N GLU A 252 -11.68 12.03 2.44
CA GLU A 252 -12.99 12.03 3.11
C GLU A 252 -12.87 12.33 4.61
N ILE A 253 -11.74 11.96 5.23
CA ILE A 253 -11.44 12.29 6.62
C ILE A 253 -11.03 13.77 6.74
N ILE A 254 -10.19 14.26 5.83
CA ILE A 254 -9.61 15.63 5.91
C ILE A 254 -10.58 16.68 5.37
N LYS A 255 -11.40 16.37 4.36
CA LYS A 255 -12.28 17.33 3.67
C LYS A 255 -13.21 18.09 4.62
N PRO A 256 -13.88 17.46 5.61
CA PRO A 256 -14.67 18.20 6.58
C PRO A 256 -13.84 19.21 7.40
N TYR A 257 -12.58 18.89 7.72
CA TYR A 257 -11.69 19.81 8.43
C TYR A 257 -11.20 20.93 7.52
N TYR A 258 -10.88 20.62 6.26
CA TYR A 258 -10.55 21.59 5.23
C TYR A 258 -11.69 22.59 5.02
N GLU A 259 -12.91 22.11 4.84
CA GLU A 259 -14.11 22.95 4.67
C GLU A 259 -14.38 23.79 5.93
N LEU A 260 -14.13 23.25 7.12
CA LEU A 260 -14.25 24.00 8.39
C LEU A 260 -13.20 25.11 8.50
N VAL A 261 -11.94 24.83 8.19
CA VAL A 261 -10.86 25.83 8.16
C VAL A 261 -11.17 26.93 7.16
N ARG A 262 -11.53 26.53 5.93
CA ARG A 262 -11.81 27.44 4.81
C ARG A 262 -13.01 28.33 5.13
N SER A 263 -14.10 27.77 5.68
CA SER A 263 -15.29 28.52 6.05
C SER A 263 -15.07 29.47 7.24
N LYS A 264 -14.18 29.12 8.18
CA LYS A 264 -13.81 29.98 9.32
C LYS A 264 -12.80 31.09 8.98
N LYS A 265 -12.37 31.24 7.71
CA LYS A 265 -11.43 32.27 7.23
C LYS A 265 -10.22 32.44 8.16
N ILE A 266 -9.62 31.34 8.62
CA ILE A 266 -8.44 31.40 9.49
C ILE A 266 -7.27 31.90 8.63
N PRO A 267 -6.80 33.17 8.78
CA PRO A 267 -5.95 33.82 7.79
C PRO A 267 -4.55 33.24 7.68
N ASP A 268 -4.09 32.55 8.73
CA ASP A 268 -2.68 32.17 8.91
C ASP A 268 -2.43 30.65 8.75
N LEU A 269 -3.43 29.90 8.28
CA LEU A 269 -3.28 28.45 8.11
C LEU A 269 -2.65 28.12 6.75
N VAL A 270 -1.31 28.09 6.69
CA VAL A 270 -0.56 27.66 5.50
C VAL A 270 -0.73 26.15 5.32
N TRP A 271 -1.64 25.76 4.43
CA TRP A 271 -1.97 24.37 4.11
C TRP A 271 -0.78 23.67 3.42
N PRO A 272 -0.45 22.40 3.73
CA PRO A 272 0.71 21.74 3.14
C PRO A 272 0.46 21.44 1.65
N PRO A 273 1.30 21.97 0.73
CA PRO A 273 1.14 21.77 -0.72
C PRO A 273 1.34 20.31 -1.14
N GLN A 274 2.24 19.59 -0.47
CA GLN A 274 2.79 18.31 -0.94
C GLN A 274 1.78 17.14 -0.96
N VAL A 275 0.79 17.14 -0.06
CA VAL A 275 -0.20 16.05 0.00
C VAL A 275 -1.16 16.09 -1.20
N PHE A 276 -1.43 17.28 -1.73
CA PHE A 276 -2.23 17.43 -2.96
C PHE A 276 -1.40 17.24 -4.23
N GLU A 277 -0.08 17.45 -4.20
CA GLU A 277 0.77 17.16 -5.37
C GLU A 277 0.80 15.66 -5.71
N LEU A 278 0.73 14.79 -4.70
CA LEU A 278 0.53 13.34 -4.89
C LEU A 278 -0.80 12.99 -5.60
N ASP A 279 -1.80 13.86 -5.51
CA ASP A 279 -3.09 13.72 -6.23
C ASP A 279 -3.11 14.50 -7.57
N LYS A 280 -2.25 15.51 -7.78
CA LYS A 280 -2.21 16.30 -9.03
C LYS A 280 -1.71 15.50 -10.23
N GLU A 281 -0.87 14.46 -10.04
CA GLU A 281 -0.53 13.50 -11.10
C GLU A 281 -1.78 12.82 -11.70
N ILE A 282 -2.94 12.84 -11.02
CA ILE A 282 -4.17 12.14 -11.42
C ILE A 282 -5.13 13.05 -12.20
N ILE A 283 -5.11 14.36 -11.97
CA ILE A 283 -6.08 15.28 -12.60
C ILE A 283 -5.74 15.52 -14.09
N ASN A 284 -4.46 15.49 -14.45
CA ASN A 284 -4.01 15.72 -15.83
C ASN A 284 -4.09 14.49 -16.76
N VAL A 285 -4.62 13.36 -16.30
CA VAL A 285 -4.82 12.14 -17.14
C VAL A 285 -6.29 11.98 -17.57
N ARG A 286 -7.19 12.88 -17.14
CA ARG A 286 -8.61 12.89 -17.54
C ARG A 286 -9.03 14.13 -18.34
N GLN A 287 -8.06 14.83 -18.93
CA GLN A 287 -8.27 15.89 -19.93
C GLN A 287 -7.53 15.49 -21.20
#